data_AF-A0A6S7LSC9-F1
#
_entry.id   AF-A0A6S7LSC9-F1
#
_cell.length_a   1.000
_cell.length_b   1.000
_cell.length_c   1.000
_cell.angle_alpha   90.00
_cell.angle_beta   90.00
_cell.angle_gamma   90.00
#
_symmetry.space_group_name_H-M   'P 1'
#
loop_
_entity.id
_entity.type
_entity.pdbx_description
1 polymer ?
#
loop_
_entity_poly.entity_id
_entity_poly.type
_entity_poly.pdbx_seq_one_letter_code
_entity_poly.pdbx_strand_id
1 'polypeptide(L)'
;MDKSNLIGVVFLDLSKAFDLVNHKLLLSKLGKYHTSDGALKWFESYLTNRIQICSFSGCLSTPLNIDVGVPQGSILGPLLFTVYVNDLPLSLEKAETDMYADDTTNWESATNCVEI
;
A
#
# COMPACT_ATOMS: atom_id res chain seq x y z
N MET A 1 9.92 35.23 -5.26
CA MET A 1 8.71 36.02 -5.58
C MET A 1 7.61 35.00 -5.74
N ASP A 2 6.73 34.92 -4.74
CA ASP A 2 5.56 34.05 -4.74
C ASP A 2 4.73 34.37 -5.98
N LYS A 3 4.65 33.42 -6.91
CA LYS A 3 3.57 33.41 -7.89
C LYS A 3 2.31 33.20 -7.05
N SER A 4 1.35 34.13 -7.08
CA SER A 4 0.10 34.08 -6.31
C SER A 4 -0.81 32.92 -6.75
N ASN A 5 -0.27 31.72 -6.77
CA ASN A 5 -0.93 30.49 -7.15
C ASN A 5 -1.73 29.99 -5.95
N LEU A 6 -2.89 29.45 -6.26
CA LEU A 6 -3.71 28.70 -5.32
C LEU A 6 -3.15 27.27 -5.25
N ILE A 7 -3.19 26.69 -4.04
CA ILE A 7 -2.76 25.31 -3.81
C ILE A 7 -3.99 24.51 -3.41
N GLY A 8 -4.29 23.47 -4.19
CA GLY A 8 -5.27 22.45 -3.85
C GLY A 8 -4.57 21.27 -3.20
N VAL A 9 -5.13 20.74 -2.11
CA VAL A 9 -4.59 19.55 -1.41
C VAL A 9 -5.71 18.55 -1.17
N VAL A 10 -5.44 17.29 -1.47
CA VAL A 10 -6.33 16.15 -1.21
C VAL A 10 -5.58 15.19 -0.28
N PHE A 11 -6.15 14.99 0.91
CA PHE A 11 -5.68 14.00 1.87
C PHE A 11 -6.44 12.70 1.66
N LEU A 12 -5.71 11.61 1.43
CA LEU A 12 -6.23 10.27 1.25
C LEU A 12 -5.80 9.38 2.41
N ASP A 13 -6.78 8.78 3.08
CA ASP A 13 -6.61 7.79 4.14
C ASP A 13 -7.06 6.41 3.63
N LEU A 14 -6.12 5.48 3.51
CA LEU A 14 -6.37 4.15 2.97
C LEU A 14 -6.89 3.21 4.06
N SER A 15 -8.20 2.95 4.02
CA SER A 15 -8.82 1.99 4.93
C SER A 15 -8.19 0.60 4.83
N LYS A 16 -7.71 0.08 5.96
CA LYS A 16 -7.13 -1.27 6.09
C LYS A 16 -6.00 -1.54 5.08
N ALA A 17 -5.13 -0.55 4.87
CA ALA A 17 -4.09 -0.58 3.85
C ALA A 17 -3.26 -1.87 3.84
N PHE A 18 -2.79 -2.32 5.01
CA PHE A 18 -2.01 -3.55 5.15
C PHE A 18 -2.83 -4.84 4.98
N ASP A 19 -4.13 -4.82 5.28
CA ASP A 19 -4.98 -6.02 5.23
C ASP A 19 -5.58 -6.27 3.84
N LEU A 20 -5.51 -5.28 2.94
CA LEU A 20 -6.12 -5.35 1.60
C LEU A 20 -5.11 -5.50 0.46
N VAL A 21 -3.84 -5.79 0.78
CA VAL A 21 -2.78 -6.01 -0.22
C VAL A 21 -3.08 -7.26 -1.04
N ASN A 22 -3.29 -7.11 -2.35
CA ASN A 22 -3.49 -8.25 -3.25
C ASN A 22 -2.17 -9.00 -3.49
N HIS A 23 -2.09 -10.27 -3.09
CA HIS A 23 -0.86 -11.08 -3.19
C HIS A 23 -0.35 -11.25 -4.62
N LYS A 24 -1.24 -11.50 -5.59
CA LYS A 24 -0.84 -11.71 -7.00
C LYS A 24 -0.23 -10.44 -7.59
N LEU A 25 -0.85 -9.29 -7.32
CA LEU A 25 -0.33 -7.99 -7.76
C LEU A 25 1.00 -7.67 -7.09
N LEU A 26 1.12 -7.91 -5.77
CA LEU A 26 2.37 -7.71 -5.03
C LEU A 26 3.51 -8.56 -5.60
N LEU A 27 3.28 -9.85 -5.84
CA LEU A 27 4.28 -10.75 -6.43
C LEU A 27 4.67 -10.32 -7.85
N SER A 28 3.70 -9.88 -8.66
CA SER A 28 3.98 -9.32 -9.99
C SER A 28 4.85 -8.07 -9.91
N LYS A 29 4.58 -7.17 -8.95
CA LYS A 29 5.40 -5.97 -8.72
C LYS A 29 6.81 -6.34 -8.27
N LEU A 30 6.97 -7.24 -7.31
CA LEU A 30 8.28 -7.74 -6.88
C LEU A 30 9.10 -8.30 -8.05
N GLY A 31 8.45 -8.99 -8.99
CA GLY A 31 9.10 -9.47 -10.21
C GLY A 31 9.62 -8.34 -11.11
N LYS A 32 8.89 -7.22 -11.22
CA LYS A 32 9.33 -6.02 -11.96
C LYS A 32 10.53 -5.32 -11.29
N TYR A 33 10.75 -5.53 -9.99
CA TYR A 33 11.94 -5.05 -9.27
C TYR A 33 13.15 -6.00 -9.41
N HIS A 34 13.14 -6.93 -10.37
CA HIS A 34 14.25 -7.86 -10.64
C HIS A 34 14.58 -8.78 -9.44
N THR A 35 13.57 -9.08 -8.62
CA THR A 35 13.70 -10.07 -7.54
C THR A 35 13.99 -11.44 -8.15
N SER A 36 14.94 -12.19 -7.57
CA SER A 36 15.27 -13.53 -8.07
C SER A 36 14.09 -14.50 -7.94
N ASP A 37 14.02 -15.49 -8.82
CA ASP A 37 12.96 -16.52 -8.80
C ASP A 37 12.87 -17.24 -7.45
N GLY A 38 14.01 -17.47 -6.79
CA GLY A 38 14.07 -18.08 -5.47
C GLY A 38 13.42 -17.20 -4.39
N ALA A 39 13.70 -15.90 -4.42
CA ALA A 39 13.10 -14.94 -3.50
C ALA A 39 11.60 -14.73 -3.79
N LEU A 40 11.19 -14.71 -5.07
CA LEU A 40 9.77 -14.63 -5.44
C LEU A 40 8.97 -15.82 -4.92
N LYS A 41 9.48 -17.05 -5.08
CA LYS A 41 8.86 -18.26 -4.51
C LYS A 41 8.82 -18.22 -2.99
N TRP A 42 9.85 -17.64 -2.35
CA TRP A 42 9.86 -17.46 -0.91
C TRP A 42 8.78 -16.47 -0.46
N PHE A 43 8.60 -15.33 -1.15
CA PHE A 43 7.52 -14.39 -0.87
C PHE A 43 6.13 -14.99 -1.15
N GLU A 44 5.98 -15.78 -2.21
CA GLU A 44 4.73 -16.49 -2.49
C GLU A 44 4.38 -17.45 -1.33
N SER A 45 5.35 -18.25 -0.87
CA SER A 45 5.19 -19.11 0.31
C SER A 45 4.89 -18.32 1.59
N TYR A 46 5.51 -17.16 1.77
CA TYR A 46 5.29 -16.28 2.92
C TYR A 46 3.85 -15.74 2.98
N LEU A 47 3.24 -15.45 1.82
CA LEU A 47 1.91 -14.84 1.72
C LEU A 47 0.77 -15.86 1.61
N THR A 48 1.03 -17.06 1.08
CA THR A 48 -0.01 -18.07 0.80
C THR A 48 -0.28 -19.01 1.98
N ASN A 49 -1.48 -19.62 2.01
CA ASN A 49 -1.91 -20.58 3.02
C ASN A 49 -1.77 -20.07 4.46
N ARG A 50 -2.01 -18.76 4.65
CA ARG A 50 -1.98 -18.12 5.96
C ARG A 50 -3.34 -18.22 6.62
N ILE A 51 -3.33 -18.43 7.93
CA ILE A 51 -4.54 -18.57 8.75
C ILE A 51 -4.41 -17.63 9.95
N GLN A 52 -5.51 -16.97 10.30
CA GLN A 52 -5.65 -16.14 11.50
C GLN A 52 -6.62 -16.76 12.50
N ILE A 53 -6.34 -16.54 13.78
CA ILE A 53 -7.18 -16.91 14.92
C ILE A 53 -7.12 -15.75 15.92
N CYS A 54 -8.26 -15.39 16.50
CA CYS A 54 -8.33 -14.38 17.56
C CYS A 54 -8.52 -15.07 18.92
N SER A 55 -7.86 -14.55 19.96
CA SER A 55 -8.05 -14.99 21.35
C SER A 55 -8.70 -13.88 22.16
N PHE A 56 -9.80 -14.19 22.85
CA PHE A 56 -10.46 -13.24 23.74
C PHE A 56 -10.98 -13.97 24.99
N SER A 57 -10.60 -13.50 26.17
CA SER A 57 -10.98 -14.08 27.47
C SER A 57 -10.76 -15.60 27.58
N GLY A 58 -9.66 -16.11 26.98
CA GLY A 58 -9.33 -17.54 27.00
C GLY A 58 -10.07 -18.39 25.96
N CYS A 59 -10.94 -17.80 25.15
CA CYS A 59 -11.59 -18.46 24.02
C CYS A 59 -10.86 -18.14 22.71
N LEU A 60 -10.72 -19.14 21.85
CA LEU A 60 -10.18 -18.98 20.50
C LEU A 60 -11.32 -18.92 19.47
N SER A 61 -11.17 -18.07 18.46
CA SER A 61 -12.06 -18.06 17.30
C SER A 61 -11.84 -19.30 16.43
N THR A 62 -12.79 -19.56 15.53
CA THR A 62 -12.53 -20.46 14.41
C THR A 62 -11.39 -19.90 13.55
N PRO A 63 -10.49 -20.75 13.03
CA PRO A 63 -9.45 -20.31 12.12
C PRO A 63 -10.04 -19.80 10.80
N LEU A 64 -9.50 -18.70 10.27
CA LEU A 64 -9.90 -18.12 9.00
C LEU A 64 -8.69 -17.97 8.08
N ASN A 65 -8.87 -18.24 6.79
CA ASN A 65 -7.82 -18.04 5.80
C ASN A 65 -7.58 -16.55 5.53
N ILE A 66 -6.33 -16.21 5.21
CA ILE A 66 -5.90 -14.86 4.84
C ILE A 66 -5.51 -14.89 3.36
N ASP A 67 -6.42 -14.44 2.50
CA ASP A 67 -6.24 -14.44 1.05
C ASP A 67 -5.72 -13.09 0.50
N VAL A 68 -5.72 -12.06 1.34
CA VAL A 68 -5.24 -10.70 1.05
C VAL A 68 -4.55 -10.13 2.29
N GLY A 69 -3.74 -9.10 2.06
CA GLY A 69 -3.01 -8.40 3.10
C GLY A 69 -1.62 -8.97 3.36
N VAL A 70 -0.86 -8.25 4.18
CA VAL A 70 0.44 -8.69 4.68
C VAL A 70 0.34 -8.93 6.19
N PRO A 71 1.14 -9.84 6.76
CA PRO A 71 1.07 -10.11 8.20
C PRO A 71 1.37 -8.85 9.02
N GLN A 72 0.39 -8.36 9.78
CA GLN A 72 0.56 -7.21 10.67
C GLN A 72 1.59 -7.52 11.77
N GLY A 73 2.42 -6.52 12.11
CA GLY A 73 3.50 -6.68 13.09
C GLY A 73 4.71 -7.47 12.57
N SER A 74 4.72 -7.86 11.29
CA SER A 74 5.90 -8.45 10.66
C SER A 74 6.92 -7.41 10.21
N ILE A 75 8.20 -7.80 10.18
CA ILE A 75 9.30 -6.96 9.70
C ILE A 75 9.14 -6.61 8.21
N LEU A 76 8.57 -7.54 7.43
CA LEU A 76 8.43 -7.38 5.97
C LEU A 76 7.16 -6.64 5.56
N GLY A 77 6.15 -6.56 6.44
CA GLY A 77 4.88 -5.89 6.14
C GLY A 77 5.06 -4.47 5.56
N PRO A 78 5.82 -3.59 6.23
CA PRO A 78 6.09 -2.24 5.71
C PRO A 78 6.76 -2.24 4.33
N LEU A 79 7.79 -3.07 4.12
CA LEU A 79 8.49 -3.16 2.84
C LEU A 79 7.56 -3.61 1.70
N LEU A 80 6.77 -4.65 1.95
CA LEU A 80 5.84 -5.20 0.97
C LEU A 80 4.74 -4.20 0.65
N PHE A 81 4.25 -3.45 1.64
CA PHE A 81 3.30 -2.39 1.43
C PHE A 81 3.88 -1.23 0.61
N THR A 82 5.11 -0.80 0.90
CA THR A 82 5.82 0.21 0.09
C THR A 82 5.93 -0.22 -1.37
N VAL A 83 6.39 -1.45 -1.64
CA VAL A 83 6.44 -1.99 -3.02
C VAL A 83 5.06 -2.01 -3.67
N TYR A 84 4.00 -2.26 -2.89
CA TYR A 84 2.63 -2.31 -3.39
C TYR A 84 2.10 -0.94 -3.81
N VAL A 85 2.41 0.14 -3.09
CA VAL A 85 1.85 1.49 -3.32
C VAL A 85 2.76 2.40 -4.18
N ASN A 86 4.02 2.02 -4.39
CA ASN A 86 5.04 2.90 -4.98
C ASN A 86 4.74 3.42 -6.41
N ASP A 87 3.84 2.79 -7.15
CA ASP A 87 3.40 3.23 -8.48
C ASP A 87 2.12 4.08 -8.47
N LEU A 88 1.53 4.33 -7.29
CA LEU A 88 0.36 5.20 -7.13
C LEU A 88 0.58 6.60 -7.74
N PRO A 89 1.73 7.28 -7.51
CA PRO A 89 1.98 8.61 -8.09
C PRO A 89 2.01 8.59 -9.62
N LEU A 90 2.39 7.47 -10.24
CA LEU A 90 2.44 7.35 -11.70
C LEU A 90 1.05 7.35 -12.35
N SER A 91 0.00 7.18 -11.54
CA SER A 91 -1.40 7.23 -12.00
C SER A 91 -1.97 8.65 -11.96
N LEU A 92 -1.21 9.63 -11.46
CA LEU A 92 -1.63 11.03 -11.32
C LEU A 92 -0.83 11.89 -12.30
N GLU A 93 -1.50 12.48 -13.29
CA GLU A 93 -0.82 13.23 -14.36
C GLU A 93 -0.48 14.68 -13.98
N LYS A 94 -1.22 15.28 -13.05
CA LYS A 94 -1.15 16.71 -12.74
C LYS A 94 -0.79 17.04 -11.29
N ALA A 95 -1.01 16.10 -10.39
CA ALA A 95 -0.80 16.30 -8.96
C ALA A 95 0.54 15.71 -8.53
N GLU A 96 1.28 16.47 -7.74
CA GLU A 96 2.39 15.95 -6.96
C GLU A 96 1.84 15.08 -5.82
N THR A 97 2.58 14.04 -5.43
CA THR A 97 2.13 13.04 -4.47
C THR A 97 3.19 12.77 -3.41
N ASP A 98 2.86 13.08 -2.17
CA ASP A 98 3.65 12.74 -1.00
C ASP A 98 3.02 11.55 -0.28
N MET A 99 3.79 10.48 -0.07
CA MET A 99 3.31 9.25 0.60
C MET A 99 4.14 8.94 1.82
N TYR A 100 3.48 8.59 2.92
CA TYR A 100 4.10 8.04 4.11
C TYR A 100 3.27 6.89 4.66
N ALA A 101 3.80 5.66 4.58
CA ALA A 101 3.00 4.46 4.84
C ALA A 101 1.67 4.53 4.06
N ASP A 102 0.53 4.45 4.74
CA ASP A 102 -0.81 4.52 4.20
C ASP A 102 -1.36 5.94 3.98
N ASP A 103 -0.74 6.97 4.58
CA ASP A 103 -1.11 8.37 4.36
C ASP A 103 -0.62 8.84 2.99
N THR A 104 -1.54 9.33 2.16
CA THR A 104 -1.22 9.89 0.84
C THR A 104 -1.75 11.31 0.73
N THR A 105 -0.89 12.26 0.39
CA THR A 105 -1.22 13.66 0.17
C THR A 105 -0.95 14.03 -1.27
N ASN A 106 -1.99 14.37 -2.02
CA ASN A 106 -1.88 14.86 -3.38
C ASN A 106 -2.04 16.38 -3.38
N TRP A 107 -1.23 17.09 -4.14
CA TRP A 107 -1.36 18.54 -4.24
C TRP A 107 -1.03 19.06 -5.63
N GLU A 108 -1.68 20.17 -6.00
CA GLU A 108 -1.47 20.87 -7.27
C GLU A 108 -1.44 22.39 -7.01
N SER A 109 -0.63 23.11 -7.78
CA SER A 109 -0.53 24.57 -7.71
C SER A 109 -0.93 25.18 -9.05
N ALA A 110 -1.98 25.99 -9.04
CA ALA A 110 -2.51 26.62 -10.25
C ALA A 110 -2.83 28.11 -10.04
N THR A 111 -3.00 28.84 -11.14
CA THR A 111 -3.22 30.30 -11.10
C THR A 111 -4.69 30.66 -10.87
N ASN A 112 -5.61 29.72 -11.06
CA ASN A 112 -7.05 29.88 -10.85
C ASN A 112 -7.69 28.58 -10.32
N CYS A 113 -8.86 28.68 -9.68
CA CYS A 113 -9.57 27.52 -9.11
C CYS A 113 -10.16 26.54 -10.13
N VAL A 114 -10.24 26.91 -11.42
CA VAL A 114 -10.81 26.05 -12.47
C VAL A 114 -9.75 25.07 -12.99
N GLU A 115 -8.48 25.39 -12.77
CA GLU A 115 -7.32 24.58 -13.14
C GLU A 115 -6.90 23.59 -12.03
N ILE A 116 -7.39 23.76 -10.80
CA ILE A 116 -7.28 22.79 -9.68
C ILE A 116 -8.42 21.78 -9.79
#